data_AF-A0A7J8YBQ3-F1
#
_entry.id   AF-A0A7J8YBQ3-F1
#
_cell.length_a   1.000
_cell.length_b   1.000
_cell.length_c   1.000
_cell.angle_alpha   90.00
_cell.angle_beta   90.00
_cell.angle_gamma   90.00
#
_symmetry.space_group_name_H-M   'P 1'
#
loop_
_entity.id
_entity.type
_entity.pdbx_description
1 polymer ?
#
loop_
_entity_poly.entity_id
_entity_poly.type
_entity_poly.pdbx_seq_one_letter_code
_entity_poly.pdbx_strand_id
1 'polypeptide(L)'
;MMLSEEKALKEFSYTVSGVLSSSNYFSTTRSENLKELIDGGENSCMFVDGNGGTHEVDFEDMEKCKASLLAPYSAKLIDGINQSEARRRGLILFCFIYLNVNARDAYMLSLDRKGFDVLGKVRSKVTGDEIDEYQWKQFRITFKEETRDIESFCQQLVEMEEDAIKKVSSYSGLG
;
A
#
# COMPACT_ATOMS: atom_id res chain seq x y z
N MET A 1 -15.42 -12.24 13.95
CA MET A 1 -14.92 -11.26 12.97
C MET A 1 -14.67 -11.87 11.57
N MET A 2 -14.09 -13.08 11.44
CA MET A 2 -13.86 -13.71 10.12
C MET A 2 -15.12 -13.89 9.24
N LEU A 3 -16.26 -14.27 9.82
CA LEU A 3 -17.51 -14.47 9.07
C LEU A 3 -18.11 -13.16 8.50
N SER A 4 -17.83 -12.00 9.09
CA SER A 4 -18.31 -10.72 8.54
C SER A 4 -17.40 -10.21 7.42
N GLU A 5 -16.09 -10.50 7.46
CA GLU A 5 -15.16 -10.14 6.40
C GLU A 5 -15.43 -10.93 5.11
N GLU A 6 -15.61 -12.25 5.17
CA GLU A 6 -15.96 -13.06 3.99
C GLU A 6 -17.30 -12.66 3.36
N LYS A 7 -18.26 -12.21 4.18
CA LYS A 7 -19.54 -11.73 3.68
C LYS A 7 -19.40 -10.35 3.03
N ALA A 8 -18.63 -9.44 3.62
CA ALA A 8 -18.30 -8.14 3.05
C ALA A 8 -17.48 -8.27 1.74
N LEU A 9 -16.63 -9.30 1.60
CA LEU A 9 -15.89 -9.57 0.37
C LEU A 9 -16.77 -9.81 -0.86
N LYS A 10 -18.01 -10.31 -0.65
CA LYS A 10 -18.98 -10.54 -1.72
C LYS A 10 -19.74 -9.28 -2.13
N GLU A 11 -19.66 -8.22 -1.33
CA GLU A 11 -20.34 -6.95 -1.57
C GLU A 11 -19.44 -5.94 -2.31
N PHE A 12 -18.12 -6.19 -2.37
CA PHE A 12 -17.19 -5.34 -3.10
C PHE A 12 -17.25 -5.53 -4.61
N SER A 13 -16.92 -4.46 -5.34
CA SER A 13 -16.74 -4.46 -6.79
C SER A 13 -15.76 -5.53 -7.27
N TYR A 14 -15.88 -5.91 -8.55
CA TYR A 14 -15.05 -6.96 -9.15
C TYR A 14 -13.54 -6.66 -9.02
N THR A 15 -13.15 -5.39 -9.13
CA THR A 15 -11.76 -4.94 -9.01
C THR A 15 -11.21 -5.24 -7.62
N VAL A 16 -11.93 -4.78 -6.59
CA VAL A 16 -11.55 -4.99 -5.19
C VAL A 16 -11.54 -6.48 -4.85
N SER A 17 -12.59 -7.21 -5.25
CA SER A 17 -12.70 -8.64 -5.02
C SER A 17 -11.55 -9.42 -5.69
N GLY A 18 -11.17 -9.03 -6.91
CA GLY A 18 -10.02 -9.59 -7.61
C GLY A 18 -8.69 -9.34 -6.90
N VAL A 19 -8.51 -8.21 -6.20
CA VAL A 19 -7.30 -7.98 -5.41
C VAL A 19 -7.30 -8.84 -4.16
N LEU A 20 -8.38 -8.78 -3.38
CA LEU A 20 -8.45 -9.43 -2.08
C LEU A 20 -8.46 -10.96 -2.18
N SER A 21 -9.04 -11.53 -3.25
CA SER A 21 -9.04 -12.98 -3.50
C SER A 21 -7.68 -13.53 -3.94
N SER A 22 -6.77 -12.67 -4.41
CA SER A 22 -5.41 -13.07 -4.79
C SER A 22 -4.46 -13.23 -3.59
N SER A 23 -4.89 -12.83 -2.39
CA SER A 23 -4.09 -12.89 -1.18
C SER A 23 -4.18 -14.27 -0.51
N ASN A 24 -3.04 -14.81 -0.07
CA ASN A 24 -2.96 -16.04 0.72
C ASN A 24 -3.03 -15.78 2.24
N TYR A 25 -3.28 -14.52 2.64
CA TYR A 25 -3.30 -14.11 4.05
C TYR A 25 -4.61 -14.50 4.75
N PHE A 26 -4.53 -15.48 5.66
CA PHE A 26 -5.61 -15.83 6.58
C PHE A 26 -5.55 -14.95 7.83
N SER A 27 -6.62 -14.21 8.12
CA SER A 27 -6.76 -13.38 9.32
C SER A 27 -6.79 -14.29 10.56
N THR A 28 -5.77 -14.20 11.42
CA THR A 28 -5.83 -14.75 12.78
C THR A 28 -6.30 -13.65 13.72
N THR A 29 -7.49 -13.81 14.31
CA THR A 29 -8.06 -12.85 15.27
C THR A 29 -7.34 -12.95 16.61
N ARG A 30 -6.21 -12.24 16.75
CA ARG A 30 -5.48 -12.05 18.03
C ARG A 30 -6.11 -10.99 18.96
N SER A 31 -7.26 -10.44 18.57
CA SER A 31 -7.88 -9.27 19.21
C SER A 31 -8.47 -9.54 20.59
N GLU A 32 -8.75 -10.80 20.96
CA GLU A 32 -9.39 -11.11 22.25
C GLU A 32 -8.46 -10.89 23.44
N ASN A 33 -7.18 -11.25 23.32
CA ASN A 33 -6.19 -11.07 24.39
C ASN A 33 -5.81 -9.60 24.63
N LEU A 34 -6.00 -8.72 23.63
CA LEU A 34 -5.63 -7.31 23.75
C LEU A 34 -6.66 -6.51 24.58
N LYS A 35 -7.90 -6.99 24.65
CA LYS A 35 -9.00 -6.31 25.33
C LYS A 35 -8.82 -6.30 26.85
N GLU A 36 -8.31 -7.38 27.43
CA GLU A 36 -8.01 -7.48 28.86
C GLU A 36 -6.89 -6.53 29.31
N LEU A 37 -5.99 -6.12 28.40
CA LEU A 37 -4.87 -5.22 28.69
C LEU A 37 -5.30 -3.74 28.75
N ILE A 38 -6.37 -3.37 28.04
CA ILE A 38 -6.82 -1.97 27.89
C ILE A 38 -7.64 -1.50 29.10
N ASP A 39 -8.32 -2.42 29.81
CA ASP A 39 -9.10 -2.11 31.01
C ASP A 39 -8.21 -1.76 32.24
N GLY A 40 -6.88 -1.81 32.09
CA GLY A 40 -5.87 -1.60 33.15
C GLY A 40 -5.51 -0.15 33.49
N GLY A 41 -6.11 0.86 32.85
CA GLY A 41 -6.10 2.24 33.37
C GLY A 41 -4.82 3.07 33.15
N GLU A 42 -4.08 2.85 32.06
CA GLU A 42 -3.00 3.76 31.67
C GLU A 42 -3.51 4.80 30.65
N ASN A 43 -3.77 6.03 31.11
CA ASN A 43 -4.19 7.16 30.28
C ASN A 43 -2.99 7.86 29.60
N SER A 44 -2.03 7.11 29.06
CA SER A 44 -0.95 7.66 28.23
C SER A 44 -0.81 6.86 26.94
N CYS A 45 -0.85 7.55 25.79
CA CYS A 45 -0.65 6.94 24.48
C CYS A 45 0.69 7.39 23.90
N MET A 46 1.53 6.44 23.47
CA MET A 46 2.78 6.74 22.77
C MET A 46 2.79 6.11 21.38
N PHE A 47 3.12 6.90 20.38
CA PHE A 47 3.41 6.44 19.03
C PHE A 47 4.89 6.07 18.92
N VAL A 48 5.19 4.84 18.52
CA VAL A 48 6.54 4.40 18.22
C VAL A 48 6.71 4.35 16.70
N ASP A 49 7.62 5.17 16.16
CA ASP A 49 7.88 5.20 14.73
C ASP A 49 8.75 4.03 14.25
N GLY A 50 8.89 3.88 12.93
CA GLY A 50 9.68 2.80 12.32
C GLY A 50 11.20 2.88 12.58
N ASN A 51 11.67 3.98 13.15
CA ASN A 51 13.07 4.19 13.56
C ASN A 51 13.28 3.93 15.07
N GLY A 52 12.22 3.56 15.80
CA GLY A 52 12.24 3.34 17.25
C GLY A 52 12.10 4.62 18.07
N GLY A 53 11.77 5.75 17.45
CA GLY A 53 11.45 6.99 18.15
C GLY A 53 10.08 6.92 18.82
N THR A 54 9.98 7.43 20.04
CA THR A 54 8.74 7.46 20.82
C THR A 54 8.20 8.88 20.89
N HIS A 55 6.92 9.05 20.55
CA HIS A 55 6.23 10.33 20.50
C HIS A 55 4.97 10.27 21.37
N GLU A 56 4.85 11.18 22.32
CA GLU A 56 3.64 11.29 23.14
C GLU A 56 2.46 11.76 22.28
N VAL A 57 1.30 11.12 22.42
CA VAL A 57 0.10 11.41 21.65
C VAL A 57 -0.96 12.00 22.58
N ASP A 58 -1.42 13.20 22.24
CA ASP A 58 -2.55 13.83 22.92
C ASP A 58 -3.83 12.99 22.69
N PHE A 59 -4.55 12.69 23.77
CA PHE A 59 -5.81 11.98 23.73
C PHE A 59 -6.86 12.70 22.90
N GLU A 60 -6.90 14.04 22.95
CA GLU A 60 -7.84 14.79 22.14
C GLU A 60 -7.58 14.60 20.64
N ASP A 61 -6.32 14.53 20.24
CA ASP A 61 -5.94 14.30 18.85
C ASP A 61 -6.19 12.85 18.43
N MET A 62 -5.98 11.89 19.34
CA MET A 62 -6.33 10.49 19.13
C MET A 62 -7.84 10.30 18.93
N GLU A 63 -8.68 10.96 19.72
CA GLU A 63 -10.14 10.90 19.57
C GLU A 63 -10.63 11.56 18.27
N LYS A 64 -9.98 12.65 17.84
CA LYS A 64 -10.25 13.31 16.55
C LYS A 64 -9.78 12.44 15.37
N CYS A 65 -8.78 11.58 15.57
CA CYS A 65 -8.25 10.69 14.54
C CYS A 65 -9.15 9.48 14.31
N LYS A 66 -9.88 9.49 13.19
CA LYS A 66 -10.58 8.29 12.74
C LYS A 66 -9.57 7.24 12.26
N ALA A 67 -9.73 5.99 12.68
CA ALA A 67 -8.99 4.87 12.11
C ALA A 67 -9.22 4.77 10.59
N SER A 68 -8.19 4.38 9.84
CA SER A 68 -8.33 4.18 8.39
C SER A 68 -9.21 2.98 8.09
N LEU A 69 -10.25 3.16 7.27
CA LEU A 69 -11.08 2.06 6.77
C LEU A 69 -10.29 1.10 5.85
N LEU A 70 -9.09 1.50 5.42
CA LEU A 70 -8.15 0.65 4.69
C LEU A 70 -7.35 -0.30 5.59
N ALA A 71 -7.16 0.05 6.87
CA ALA A 71 -6.25 -0.66 7.75
C ALA A 71 -6.54 -2.17 7.87
N PRO A 72 -7.81 -2.62 8.03
CA PRO A 72 -8.12 -4.05 8.13
C PRO A 72 -7.76 -4.85 6.87
N TYR A 73 -7.69 -4.18 5.72
CA TYR A 73 -7.49 -4.81 4.41
C TYR A 73 -6.09 -4.58 3.84
N SER A 74 -5.29 -3.71 4.46
CA SER A 74 -3.97 -3.30 3.99
C SER A 74 -3.07 -4.51 3.66
N ALA A 75 -2.94 -5.46 4.58
CA ALA A 75 -2.14 -6.67 4.37
C ALA A 75 -2.63 -7.49 3.16
N LYS A 76 -3.94 -7.69 3.03
CA LYS A 76 -4.53 -8.44 1.91
C LYS A 76 -4.38 -7.70 0.57
N LEU A 77 -4.50 -6.38 0.57
CA LEU A 77 -4.28 -5.55 -0.62
C LEU A 77 -2.83 -5.62 -1.09
N ILE A 78 -1.89 -5.45 -0.16
CA ILE A 78 -0.45 -5.52 -0.44
C ILE A 78 -0.09 -6.90 -0.97
N ASP A 79 -0.50 -7.98 -0.29
CA ASP A 79 -0.23 -9.34 -0.76
C ASP A 79 -0.88 -9.59 -2.12
N GLY A 80 -2.16 -9.27 -2.29
CA GLY A 80 -2.86 -9.48 -3.56
C GLY A 80 -2.25 -8.71 -4.75
N ILE A 81 -1.77 -7.49 -4.54
CA ILE A 81 -1.05 -6.72 -5.56
C ILE A 81 0.30 -7.38 -5.86
N ASN A 82 1.04 -7.76 -4.83
CA ASN A 82 2.38 -8.32 -4.96
C ASN A 82 2.40 -9.74 -5.53
N GLN A 83 1.36 -10.55 -5.34
CA GLN A 83 1.26 -11.88 -5.96
C GLN A 83 0.96 -11.81 -7.47
N SER A 84 0.26 -10.77 -7.93
CA SER A 84 -0.10 -10.61 -9.34
C SER A 84 1.04 -10.03 -10.17
N GLU A 85 1.59 -10.82 -11.10
CA GLU A 85 2.65 -10.34 -11.99
C GLU A 85 2.22 -9.13 -12.83
N ALA A 86 0.99 -9.11 -13.33
CA ALA A 86 0.44 -7.99 -14.08
C ALA A 86 0.44 -6.70 -13.24
N ARG A 87 0.01 -6.78 -11.97
CA ARG A 87 0.00 -5.62 -11.07
C ARG A 87 1.41 -5.19 -10.68
N ARG A 88 2.35 -6.12 -10.46
CA ARG A 88 3.77 -5.78 -10.26
C ARG A 88 4.35 -5.03 -11.46
N ARG A 89 4.01 -5.44 -12.69
CA ARG A 89 4.38 -4.69 -13.91
C ARG A 89 3.74 -3.30 -13.93
N GLY A 90 2.50 -3.15 -13.47
CA GLY A 90 1.87 -1.86 -13.23
C GLY A 90 2.67 -0.97 -12.26
N LEU A 91 3.17 -1.53 -11.15
CA LEU A 91 4.03 -0.79 -10.21
C LEU A 91 5.36 -0.35 -10.84
N ILE A 92 5.96 -1.17 -11.71
CA ILE A 92 7.16 -0.78 -12.47
C ILE A 92 6.83 0.41 -13.39
N LEU A 93 5.69 0.35 -14.08
CA LEU A 93 5.21 1.43 -14.92
C LEU A 93 4.96 2.71 -14.10
N PHE A 94 4.42 2.59 -12.89
CA PHE A 94 4.25 3.72 -11.98
C PHE A 94 5.58 4.34 -11.55
N CYS A 95 6.59 3.52 -11.24
CA CYS A 95 7.94 4.02 -10.97
C CYS A 95 8.46 4.87 -12.14
N PHE A 96 8.25 4.42 -13.38
CA PHE A 96 8.70 5.16 -14.54
C PHE A 96 7.92 6.46 -14.74
N ILE A 97 6.59 6.40 -14.75
CA ILE A 97 5.73 7.54 -15.12
C ILE A 97 5.64 8.60 -14.02
N TYR A 98 5.49 8.21 -12.76
CA TYR A 98 5.21 9.15 -11.67
C TYR A 98 6.47 9.55 -10.89
N LEU A 99 7.52 8.72 -10.94
CA LEU A 99 8.76 8.97 -10.19
C LEU A 99 9.97 9.21 -11.09
N ASN A 100 9.85 9.02 -12.41
CA ASN A 100 10.97 9.05 -13.36
C ASN A 100 12.10 8.08 -12.97
N VAL A 101 11.71 6.90 -12.45
CA VAL A 101 12.61 5.86 -11.97
C VAL A 101 12.49 4.62 -12.85
N ASN A 102 13.61 4.19 -13.44
CA ASN A 102 13.68 2.93 -14.17
C ASN A 102 13.95 1.76 -13.19
N ALA A 103 12.86 1.13 -12.74
CA ALA A 103 12.91 -0.06 -11.89
C ALA A 103 12.86 -1.33 -12.74
N ARG A 104 13.68 -2.34 -12.41
CA ARG A 104 13.59 -3.69 -13.00
C ARG A 104 12.47 -4.53 -12.41
N ASP A 105 12.11 -4.24 -11.15
CA ASP A 105 11.06 -4.93 -10.42
C ASP A 105 10.49 -3.99 -9.35
N ALA A 106 9.27 -4.23 -8.91
CA ALA A 106 8.58 -3.38 -7.94
C ALA A 106 7.56 -4.16 -7.10
N TYR A 107 7.53 -3.83 -5.80
CA TYR A 107 6.58 -4.37 -4.82
C TYR A 107 5.92 -3.24 -4.06
N MET A 108 4.63 -3.34 -3.78
CA MET A 108 3.96 -2.46 -2.83
C MET A 108 4.40 -2.83 -1.41
N LEU A 109 4.83 -1.85 -0.62
CA LEU A 109 5.35 -2.06 0.73
C LEU A 109 4.32 -1.68 1.81
N SER A 110 3.70 -0.53 1.64
CA SER A 110 2.69 0.03 2.56
C SER A 110 1.69 0.87 1.79
N LEU A 111 0.54 1.11 2.40
CA LEU A 111 -0.49 2.01 1.88
C LEU A 111 -1.15 2.78 3.01
N ASP A 112 -1.65 3.96 2.67
CA ASP A 112 -2.53 4.75 3.52
C ASP A 112 -3.52 5.52 2.64
N ARG A 113 -4.29 6.42 3.25
CA ARG A 113 -5.33 7.14 2.52
C ARG A 113 -4.81 8.07 1.42
N LYS A 114 -3.57 8.52 1.54
CA LYS A 114 -2.94 9.49 0.63
C LYS A 114 -2.13 8.82 -0.47
N GLY A 115 -1.98 7.50 -0.47
CA GLY A 115 -1.17 6.80 -1.46
C GLY A 115 -0.54 5.53 -0.94
N PHE A 116 0.60 5.18 -1.49
CA PHE A 116 1.30 3.95 -1.17
C PHE A 116 2.80 4.07 -1.40
N ASP A 117 3.54 3.21 -0.71
CA ASP A 117 4.98 3.08 -0.86
C ASP A 117 5.30 1.88 -1.76
N VAL A 118 6.26 2.07 -2.67
CA VAL A 118 6.76 1.07 -3.59
C VAL A 118 8.23 0.82 -3.32
N LEU A 119 8.60 -0.44 -3.18
CA LEU A 119 9.98 -0.89 -3.17
C LEU A 119 10.40 -1.22 -4.61
N GLY A 120 11.19 -0.33 -5.22
CA GLY A 120 11.66 -0.46 -6.60
C GLY A 120 13.11 -0.95 -6.67
N LYS A 121 13.38 -1.92 -7.53
CA LYS A 121 14.73 -2.44 -7.81
C LYS A 121 15.41 -1.60 -8.88
N VAL A 122 16.31 -0.71 -8.50
CA VAL A 122 16.94 0.28 -9.39
C VAL A 122 18.43 0.04 -9.53
N ARG A 123 19.02 0.48 -10.65
CA ARG A 123 20.46 0.38 -10.87
C ARG A 123 21.20 1.28 -9.88
N SER A 124 22.24 0.74 -9.26
CA SER A 124 23.11 1.48 -8.35
C SER A 124 23.94 2.51 -9.13
N LYS A 125 24.10 3.71 -8.58
CA LYS A 125 24.87 4.80 -9.20
C LYS A 125 26.34 4.81 -8.75
N VAL A 126 26.85 3.72 -8.18
CA VAL A 126 28.23 3.68 -7.67
C VAL A 126 29.18 3.81 -8.86
N THR A 127 29.88 4.94 -8.92
CA THR A 127 30.93 5.24 -9.88
C THR A 127 32.20 4.49 -9.47
N GLY A 128 32.38 3.31 -10.04
CA GLY A 128 33.57 2.48 -9.91
C GLY A 128 33.31 1.19 -10.68
N ASP A 129 34.28 0.77 -11.48
CA ASP A 129 34.17 -0.42 -12.32
C ASP A 129 33.64 -1.63 -11.54
N GLU A 130 32.87 -2.44 -12.26
CA GLU A 130 32.43 -3.82 -11.95
C GLU A 130 31.02 -4.00 -11.35
N ILE A 131 30.14 -4.50 -12.23
CA ILE A 131 28.81 -5.12 -12.02
C ILE A 131 27.65 -4.13 -11.89
N ASP A 132 26.63 -4.34 -12.74
CA ASP A 132 25.31 -3.71 -12.67
C ASP A 132 24.59 -4.11 -11.37
N GLU A 133 25.04 -3.57 -10.25
CA GLU A 133 24.41 -3.85 -8.96
C GLU A 133 23.06 -3.15 -8.91
N TYR A 134 22.02 -3.94 -8.65
CA TYR A 134 20.69 -3.43 -8.40
C TYR A 134 20.46 -3.31 -6.91
N GLN A 135 19.95 -2.17 -6.47
CA GLN A 135 19.56 -1.93 -5.09
C GLN A 135 18.06 -1.69 -4.99
N TRP A 136 17.47 -2.19 -3.90
CA TRP A 136 16.09 -1.89 -3.55
C TRP A 136 16.02 -0.52 -2.90
N LYS A 137 15.11 0.34 -3.38
CA LYS A 137 14.82 1.65 -2.80
C LYS A 137 13.33 1.82 -2.61
N GLN A 138 12.94 2.41 -1.49
CA GLN A 138 11.57 2.78 -1.22
C GLN A 138 11.26 4.13 -1.87
N PHE A 139 10.11 4.22 -2.50
CA PHE A 139 9.56 5.45 -3.08
C PHE A 139 8.11 5.62 -2.66
N ARG A 140 7.68 6.87 -2.53
CA ARG A 140 6.29 7.20 -2.20
C ARG A 140 5.55 7.66 -3.44
N ILE A 141 4.38 7.07 -3.70
CA ILE A 141 3.43 7.53 -4.71
C ILE A 141 2.21 8.10 -3.98
N THR A 142 1.84 9.32 -4.36
CA THR A 142 0.73 10.06 -3.75
C THR A 142 -0.47 10.05 -4.69
N PHE A 143 -1.64 9.79 -4.12
CA PHE A 143 -2.90 9.90 -4.83
C PHE A 143 -3.30 11.35 -5.07
N LYS A 144 -4.13 11.57 -6.08
CA LYS A 144 -4.68 12.89 -6.37
C LYS A 144 -5.63 13.34 -5.26
N GLU A 145 -6.39 12.40 -4.71
CA GLU A 145 -7.37 12.65 -3.66
C GLU A 145 -7.23 11.62 -2.53
N GLU A 146 -7.60 12.00 -1.31
CA GLU A 146 -7.56 11.10 -0.16
C GLU A 146 -8.64 10.01 -0.31
N THR A 147 -8.19 8.75 -0.28
CA THR A 147 -9.05 7.56 -0.35
C THR A 147 -9.72 7.32 0.99
N ARG A 148 -11.03 7.04 0.96
CA ARG A 148 -11.84 6.88 2.17
C ARG A 148 -12.04 5.42 2.53
N ASP A 149 -11.97 4.54 1.55
CA ASP A 149 -12.27 3.12 1.62
C ASP A 149 -11.50 2.35 0.53
N ILE A 150 -11.64 1.02 0.53
CA ILE A 150 -10.94 0.15 -0.40
C ILE A 150 -11.39 0.38 -1.85
N GLU A 151 -12.67 0.69 -2.06
CA GLU A 151 -13.22 0.92 -3.39
C GLU A 151 -12.55 2.13 -4.03
N SER A 152 -12.52 3.26 -3.33
CA SER A 152 -11.84 4.48 -3.77
C SER A 152 -10.34 4.27 -3.95
N PHE A 153 -9.70 3.44 -3.12
CA PHE A 153 -8.29 3.07 -3.29
C PHE A 153 -8.05 2.30 -4.58
N CYS A 154 -8.78 1.20 -4.81
CA CYS A 154 -8.64 0.38 -6.01
C CYS A 154 -9.03 1.14 -7.27
N GLN A 155 -10.05 2.00 -7.20
CA GLN A 155 -10.47 2.86 -8.30
C GLN A 155 -9.35 3.82 -8.71
N GLN A 156 -8.71 4.50 -7.75
CA GLN A 156 -7.58 5.37 -8.05
C GLN A 156 -6.38 4.61 -8.61
N LEU A 157 -6.10 3.39 -8.16
CA LEU A 157 -5.06 2.55 -8.78
C LEU A 157 -5.33 2.24 -10.25
N VAL A 158 -6.58 1.91 -10.59
CA VAL A 158 -6.98 1.65 -11.99
C VAL A 158 -6.86 2.92 -12.83
N GLU A 159 -7.33 4.05 -12.33
CA GLU A 159 -7.20 5.34 -13.02
C GLU A 159 -5.74 5.72 -13.27
N MET A 160 -4.87 5.47 -12.29
CA MET A 160 -3.43 5.69 -12.43
C MET A 160 -2.80 4.76 -13.48
N GLU A 161 -3.27 3.52 -13.59
CA GLU A 161 -2.82 2.56 -14.61
C GLU A 161 -3.23 3.02 -16.02
N GLU A 162 -4.49 3.40 -16.20
CA GLU A 162 -4.98 3.93 -17.47
C GLU A 162 -4.24 5.21 -17.90
N ASP A 163 -4.01 6.14 -16.97
CA ASP A 163 -3.24 7.36 -17.23
C ASP A 163 -1.78 7.04 -17.60
N ALA A 164 -1.15 6.10 -16.89
CA ALA A 164 0.23 5.70 -17.17
C ALA A 164 0.37 5.05 -18.55
N ILE A 165 -0.58 4.20 -18.95
CA ILE A 165 -0.61 3.58 -20.28
C ILE A 165 -0.76 4.64 -21.37
N LYS A 166 -1.68 5.61 -21.20
CA LYS A 166 -1.87 6.74 -22.14
C LYS A 166 -0.61 7.60 -22.27
N LYS A 167 0.11 7.83 -21.16
CA LYS A 167 1.39 8.56 -21.20
C LYS A 167 2.44 7.78 -21.97
N VAL A 168 2.59 6.48 -21.75
CA VAL A 168 3.56 5.66 -22.49
C VAL A 168 3.26 5.60 -23.99
N SER A 169 1.99 5.47 -24.39
CA SER A 169 1.64 5.44 -25.82
C SER A 169 1.98 6.74 -26.55
N SER A 170 1.94 7.89 -25.85
CA SER A 170 2.39 9.16 -26.42
C SER A 170 3.90 9.22 -26.68
N TYR A 171 4.71 8.48 -25.90
CA TYR A 171 6.16 8.43 -26.08
C TYR A 171 6.60 7.48 -27.20
N SER A 172 5.80 6.46 -27.52
CA SER A 172 6.15 5.45 -28.52
C SER A 172 5.83 5.84 -29.96
N GLY A 173 5.17 6.98 -30.20
CA GLY A 173 4.87 7.48 -31.55
C GLY A 173 3.92 6.59 -32.36
N LEU A 174 3.30 5.59 -31.72
CA LEU A 174 2.27 4.72 -32.31
C LEU A 174 0.89 5.32 -32.01
N GLY A 175 0.58 6.41 -32.71
CA GLY A 175 -0.77 6.97 -32.83
C GLY A 175 -1.42 6.50 -34.13
#